data_AF-A0A063ZHK2-F1
#
_entry.id   AF-A0A063ZHK2-F1
#
_cell.length_a   1.000
_cell.length_b   1.000
_cell.length_c   1.000
_cell.angle_alpha   90.00
_cell.angle_beta   90.00
_cell.angle_gamma   90.00
#
_symmetry.space_group_name_H-M   'P 1'
#
loop_
_entity.id
_entity.type
_entity.pdbx_description
1 polymer ?
#
loop_
_entity_poly.entity_id
_entity_poly.type
_entity_poly.pdbx_seq_one_letter_code
_entity_poly.pdbx_strand_id
1 'polypeptide(L)' 'MDADLIGLGILALAGGLAFEFAARYVYPHLDAPEESLSSLRFLTTLIVGILLVLGLGLFLLGVFS' A
#
# COMPACT_ATOMS: atom_id res chain seq x y z
N MET A 1 13.44 18.57 6.27
CA MET A 1 12.21 18.68 5.48
C MET A 1 12.27 17.78 4.26
N ASP A 2 13.25 17.93 3.36
CA ASP A 2 13.35 17.07 2.15
C ASP A 2 13.70 15.61 2.49
N ALA A 3 14.65 15.40 3.40
CA ALA A 3 14.98 14.08 3.92
C ALA A 3 13.80 13.40 4.65
N ASP A 4 12.94 14.18 5.30
CA ASP A 4 11.75 13.67 5.99
C ASP A 4 10.69 13.22 4.97
N LEU A 5 10.51 13.98 3.88
CA LEU A 5 9.62 13.63 2.76
C LEU A 5 10.07 12.35 2.05
N ILE A 6 11.38 12.22 1.79
CA ILE A 6 11.98 11.01 1.22
C ILE A 6 11.73 9.81 2.16
N GLY A 7 12.00 9.97 3.46
CA GLY A 7 11.80 8.92 4.46
C GLY A 7 10.34 8.47 4.55
N LEU A 8 9.39 9.41 4.57
CA LEU A 8 7.96 9.13 4.57
C LEU A 8 7.50 8.45 3.26
N GLY A 9 8.06 8.88 2.12
CA GLY A 9 7.80 8.25 0.83
C GLY A 9 8.23 6.78 0.81
N ILE A 10 9.44 6.49 1.27
CA ILE A 10 9.95 5.11 1.40
C ILE A 10 9.09 4.29 2.36
N LEU A 11 8.70 4.86 3.51
CA LEU A 11 7.82 4.18 4.48
C LEU A 11 6.45 3.84 3.89
N ALA A 12 5.85 4.76 3.14
CA ALA A 12 4.57 4.52 2.48
C ALA A 12 4.67 3.44 1.39
N LEU A 13 5.75 3.45 0.60
CA LEU A 13 6.02 2.41 -0.40
C LEU A 13 6.21 1.03 0.25
N ALA A 14 7.08 0.96 1.26
CA ALA A 14 7.35 -0.28 2.00
C ALA A 14 6.09 -0.78 2.72
N GLY A 15 5.32 0.13 3.31
CA GLY A 15 4.04 -0.18 3.97
C GLY A 15 2.99 -0.72 3.00
N GLY A 16 2.86 -0.12 1.82
CA GLY A 16 1.96 -0.61 0.77
C GLY A 16 2.31 -2.03 0.32
N LEU A 17 3.59 -2.30 0.07
CA LEU A 17 4.07 -3.63 -0.32
C LEU A 17 3.91 -4.66 0.81
N ALA A 18 4.25 -4.28 2.05
CA ALA A 18 4.09 -5.14 3.21
C ALA A 18 2.62 -5.49 3.46
N PHE A 19 1.71 -4.52 3.29
CA PHE A 19 0.28 -4.71 3.40
C PHE A 19 -0.25 -5.66 2.31
N GLU A 20 0.18 -5.50 1.06
CA GLU A 20 -0.19 -6.41 -0.02
C GLU A 20 0.28 -7.85 0.26
N PHE A 21 1.52 -8.01 0.73
CA PHE A 21 2.08 -9.30 1.09
C PHE A 21 1.30 -9.96 2.23
N ALA A 22 0.98 -9.19 3.27
CA ALA A 22 0.16 -9.65 4.39
C ALA A 22 -1.23 -10.07 3.92
N ALA A 23 -1.87 -9.29 3.04
CA ALA A 23 -3.18 -9.60 2.52
C ALA A 23 -3.19 -10.92 1.72
N ARG A 24 -2.16 -11.19 0.91
CA ARG A 24 -1.99 -12.47 0.21
C ARG A 24 -1.91 -13.67 1.15
N TYR A 25 -1.36 -13.49 2.35
CA TYR A 25 -1.30 -14.55 3.37
C TYR A 25 -2.60 -14.68 4.16
N VAL A 26 -3.32 -13.58 4.40
CA VAL A 26 -4.57 -13.57 5.17
C VAL A 26 -5.75 -14.10 4.35
N TYR A 27 -5.88 -13.73 3.07
CA TYR A 27 -7.03 -14.14 2.23
C TYR A 27 -7.32 -15.64 2.17
N PRO A 28 -6.33 -16.54 2.04
CA PRO A 28 -6.56 -17.98 2.03
C PRO A 28 -7.15 -18.53 3.35
N HIS A 29 -6.97 -17.81 4.45
CA HIS A 29 -7.40 -18.22 5.78
C HIS A 29 -8.71 -17.56 6.22
N LEU A 30 -9.28 -16.68 5.38
CA LEU A 30 -10.57 -16.06 5.64
C LEU A 30 -11.68 -16.99 5.19
N ASP A 31 -12.45 -17.50 6.14
CA ASP A 31 -13.66 -18.27 5.89
C ASP A 31 -14.80 -17.30 5.53
N ALA A 32 -14.70 -16.70 4.33
CA ALA A 32 -15.59 -15.66 3.85
C ALA A 32 -16.24 -16.06 2.50
N PRO A 33 -17.48 -15.62 2.23
CA PRO A 33 -18.12 -15.84 0.93
C PRO A 33 -17.30 -15.28 -0.22
N GLU A 34 -17.28 -15.97 -1.37
CA GLU A 34 -16.48 -15.58 -2.55
C GLU A 34 -16.75 -14.14 -3.01
N GLU A 35 -18.01 -13.68 -2.94
CA GLU A 35 -18.40 -12.31 -3.28
C GLU A 35 -17.72 -11.28 -2.35
N SER A 36 -17.70 -11.56 -1.04
CA SER A 36 -17.02 -10.72 -0.05
C SER A 36 -15.51 -10.73 -0.23
N LEU A 37 -14.92 -11.89 -0.57
CA LEU A 37 -13.48 -12.01 -0.86
C LEU A 37 -13.07 -11.18 -2.09
N SER A 38 -13.91 -11.16 -3.14
CA SER A 38 -13.68 -10.35 -4.33
C SER A 38 -13.66 -8.85 -4.01
N SER A 39 -14.67 -8.35 -3.27
CA SER A 39 -14.72 -6.96 -2.84
C SER A 39 -13.55 -6.58 -1.93
N LEU A 40 -13.19 -7.46 -0.99
CA LEU A 40 -12.05 -7.26 -0.10
C LEU A 40 -10.74 -7.17 -0.89
N ARG A 41 -10.52 -8.07 -1.87
CA ARG A 41 -9.32 -8.02 -2.73
C ARG A 41 -9.26 -6.73 -3.53
N PHE A 42 -10.39 -6.29 -4.07
CA PHE A 42 -10.46 -5.02 -4.79
C PHE A 42 -10.11 -3.84 -3.87
N LEU A 43 -10.70 -3.79 -2.67
CA LEU A 43 -10.43 -2.74 -1.69
C LEU A 43 -8.96 -2.72 -1.26
N THR A 44 -8.37 -3.88 -0.96
CA THR A 44 -6.94 -3.97 -0.63
C THR A 44 -6.07 -3.50 -1.78
N THR A 45 -6.37 -3.92 -3.01
CA THR A 45 -5.62 -3.48 -4.19
C THR A 45 -5.70 -1.96 -4.35
N LEU A 46 -6.88 -1.38 -4.13
CA LEU A 46 -7.09 0.07 -4.17
C LEU A 46 -6.28 0.79 -3.09
N ILE A 47 -6.30 0.30 -1.84
CA ILE A 47 -5.54 0.85 -0.72
C ILE A 47 -4.03 0.79 -1.01
N VAL A 48 -3.53 -0.36 -1.47
CA VAL A 48 -2.12 -0.54 -1.86
C VAL A 48 -1.76 0.44 -2.98
N GLY A 49 -2.58 0.53 -4.02
CA GLY A 49 -2.35 1.46 -5.13
C GLY A 49 -2.25 2.91 -4.66
N ILE A 50 -3.16 3.36 -3.79
CA ILE A 50 -3.13 4.71 -3.21
C ILE A 50 -1.87 4.93 -2.38
N LEU A 51 -1.48 3.98 -1.54
CA LEU A 51 -0.26 4.02 -0.72
C LEU A 51 0.99 4.15 -1.59
N LEU A 52 1.05 3.38 -2.68
CA LEU A 52 2.18 3.42 -3.61
C LEU A 52 2.26 4.75 -4.34
N VAL A 53 1.12 5.29 -4.81
CA VAL A 53 1.07 6.59 -5.49
C VAL A 53 1.45 7.73 -4.53
N LEU A 54 0.93 7.73 -3.31
CA LEU A 54 1.28 8.73 -2.29
C LEU A 54 2.76 8.63 -1.90
N GLY A 55 3.26 7.42 -1.64
CA GLY A 55 4.66 7.21 -1.29
C GLY A 55 5.61 7.66 -2.40
N LEU A 56 5.28 7.33 -3.65
CA LEU A 56 6.03 7.80 -4.81
C LEU A 56 5.97 9.34 -4.93
N GLY A 57 4.80 9.94 -4.75
CA GLY A 57 4.63 11.40 -4.79
C GLY A 57 5.46 12.12 -3.74
N LEU A 58 5.46 11.62 -2.50
CA LEU A 58 6.27 12.17 -1.40
C LEU A 58 7.77 12.00 -1.66
N PHE A 59 8.18 10.84 -2.16
CA PHE A 59 9.57 10.57 -2.50
C PHE A 59 10.05 11.51 -3.61
N LEU A 60 9.28 11.64 -4.70
CA LEU A 60 9.61 12.54 -5.80
C LEU A 60 9.66 13.99 -5.33
N LEU A 61 8.67 14.45 -4.55
CA LEU A 61 8.69 15.79 -3.97
C LEU A 61 9.97 16.05 -3.18
N GLY A 62 10.35 15.15 -2.28
CA GLY A 62 11.57 15.32 -1.47
C GLY A 62 12.88 15.18 -2.24
N VAL A 63 12.90 14.51 -3.40
CA VAL A 63 14.09 14.43 -4.27
C VAL A 63 14.25 15.68 -5.13
N PHE A 64 13.14 16.31 -5.52
CA PHE A 64 13.12 17.47 -6.41
C PHE A 64 12.90 18.81 -5.69
N SER A 65 12.73 18.82 -4.36
CA SER A 65 12.70 20.01 -3.50
C SER A 65 14.07 20.37 -2.96
#